data_AF-A0A946BWT8-F1
#
_entry.id   AF-A0A946BWT8-F1
#
_cell.length_a   1.000
_cell.length_b   1.000
_cell.length_c   1.000
_cell.angle_alpha   90.00
_cell.angle_beta   90.00
_cell.angle_gamma   90.00
#
_symmetry.space_group_name_H-M   'P 1'
#
loop_
_entity.id
_entity.type
_entity.pdbx_description
1 polymer ?
#
loop_
_entity_poly.entity_id
_entity_poly.type
_entity_poly.pdbx_seq_one_letter_code
_entity_poly.pdbx_strand_id
1 'polypeptide(L)'
;MSEIVNQFYGAIRSSDAATLDALIDQDFSLICPTQDHVLSGVYRGKHRFFEEVTPHVFGSVESSDITFCAAHEIIVDTGEVVVAMAQNNGFSRAETRYDQQYIHIFKIRDGRIVALIEGFDTALANRALWGSADKLPADEAAHLSNVQCFIDA
;
A
#
# COMPACT_ATOMS: atom_id res chain seq x y z
N MET A 1 10.10 11.62 10.37
CA MET A 1 9.26 10.43 10.62
C MET A 1 9.71 9.16 9.89
N SER A 2 10.91 9.14 9.29
CA SER A 2 11.46 7.99 8.55
C SER A 2 11.46 6.68 9.34
N GLU A 3 11.70 6.72 10.64
CA GLU A 3 11.71 5.54 11.50
C GLU A 3 10.36 4.78 11.50
N ILE A 4 9.24 5.51 11.50
CA ILE A 4 7.89 4.93 11.41
C ILE A 4 7.69 4.22 10.06
N VAL A 5 8.18 4.83 8.98
CA VAL A 5 8.10 4.24 7.64
C VAL A 5 9.01 3.00 7.51
N ASN A 6 10.20 3.04 8.10
CA ASN A 6 11.10 1.88 8.16
C ASN A 6 10.45 0.72 8.93
N GLN A 7 9.79 1.00 10.06
CA GLN A 7 9.06 0.00 10.83
C GLN A 7 7.87 -0.55 10.05
N PHE A 8 7.12 0.29 9.32
CA PHE A 8 6.03 -0.15 8.45
C PHE A 8 6.53 -1.15 7.39
N TYR A 9 7.60 -0.81 6.67
CA TYR A 9 8.19 -1.71 5.68
C TYR A 9 8.77 -2.99 6.29
N GLY A 10 9.42 -2.87 7.46
CA GLY A 10 9.90 -4.01 8.22
C GLY A 10 8.77 -4.96 8.60
N ALA A 11 7.67 -4.42 9.12
CA ALA A 11 6.50 -5.18 9.52
C ALA A 11 5.83 -5.90 8.35
N ILE A 12 5.68 -5.25 7.20
CA ILE A 12 5.18 -5.92 5.99
C ILE A 12 6.10 -7.07 5.58
N ARG A 13 7.42 -6.83 5.54
CA ARG A 13 8.39 -7.84 5.09
C ARG A 13 8.43 -9.06 6.01
N SER A 14 8.26 -8.88 7.31
CA SER A 14 8.28 -9.95 8.32
C SER A 14 6.90 -10.50 8.66
N SER A 15 5.84 -10.05 7.98
CA SER A 15 4.45 -10.38 8.31
C SER A 15 4.09 -10.10 9.79
N ASP A 16 4.66 -9.04 10.37
CA ASP A 16 4.41 -8.61 11.75
C ASP A 16 3.14 -7.76 11.81
N ALA A 17 2.00 -8.45 11.90
CA ALA A 17 0.68 -7.83 11.97
C ALA A 17 0.52 -6.93 13.22
N ALA A 18 1.18 -7.25 14.34
CA ALA A 18 1.05 -6.46 15.57
C ALA A 18 1.75 -5.10 15.45
N THR A 19 2.95 -5.08 14.87
CA THR A 19 3.64 -3.82 14.58
C THR A 19 2.89 -3.02 13.54
N LEU A 20 2.42 -3.67 12.47
CA LEU A 20 1.65 -2.98 11.43
C LEU A 20 0.36 -2.38 12.00
N ASP A 21 -0.36 -3.11 12.84
CA ASP A 21 -1.55 -2.62 13.54
C ASP A 21 -1.23 -1.39 14.40
N ALA A 22 -0.15 -1.42 15.19
CA ALA A 22 0.22 -0.31 16.06
C ALA A 22 0.60 0.97 15.30
N LEU A 23 1.12 0.85 14.08
CA LEU A 23 1.57 1.98 13.25
C LEU A 23 0.43 2.66 12.47
N ILE A 24 -0.66 1.95 12.18
CA ILE A 24 -1.77 2.44 11.37
C ILE A 24 -2.82 3.08 12.28
N ASP A 25 -3.19 4.33 11.99
CA ASP A 25 -4.24 5.02 12.73
C ASP A 25 -5.64 4.45 12.44
N GLN A 26 -6.59 4.60 13.37
CA GLN A 26 -7.95 4.06 13.19
C GLN A 26 -8.62 4.66 11.95
N ASP A 27 -8.50 5.97 11.75
CA ASP A 27 -9.14 6.70 10.66
C ASP A 27 -8.30 6.71 9.37
N PHE A 28 -7.34 5.79 9.27
CA PHE A 28 -6.40 5.69 8.15
C PHE A 28 -7.09 5.70 6.77
N SER A 29 -6.51 6.40 5.80
CA SER A 29 -6.97 6.38 4.41
C SER A 29 -5.89 5.90 3.45
N LEU A 30 -6.17 4.84 2.70
CA LEU A 30 -5.38 4.43 1.54
C LEU A 30 -5.95 5.08 0.28
N ILE A 31 -5.09 5.72 -0.50
CA ILE A 31 -5.46 6.42 -1.74
C ILE A 31 -4.64 5.80 -2.87
N CYS A 32 -5.32 5.10 -3.78
CA CYS A 32 -4.74 4.52 -4.98
C CYS A 32 -5.20 5.35 -6.20
N PRO A 33 -4.39 6.33 -6.67
CA PRO A 33 -4.74 7.21 -7.78
C PRO A 33 -4.57 6.52 -9.15
N THR A 34 -5.11 5.32 -9.29
CA THR A 34 -5.14 4.54 -10.52
C THR A 34 -6.50 4.66 -11.19
N GLN A 35 -6.62 4.15 -12.43
CA GLN A 35 -7.89 4.04 -13.14
C GLN A 35 -8.07 2.60 -13.62
N ASP A 36 -9.30 2.10 -13.58
CA ASP A 36 -9.68 0.78 -14.08
C ASP A 36 -8.87 -0.41 -13.55
N HIS A 37 -8.49 -0.34 -12.28
CA HIS A 37 -7.62 -1.32 -11.64
C HIS A 37 -8.31 -2.00 -10.43
N VAL A 38 -7.77 -3.12 -9.94
CA VAL A 38 -8.34 -3.89 -8.82
C VAL A 38 -8.43 -3.06 -7.55
N LEU A 39 -7.35 -2.35 -7.23
CA LEU A 39 -7.34 -1.28 -6.24
C LEU A 39 -7.32 0.05 -6.98
N SER A 40 -8.35 0.87 -6.79
CA SER A 40 -8.54 2.13 -7.50
C SER A 40 -9.52 3.04 -6.76
N GLY A 41 -9.02 4.11 -6.13
CA GLY A 41 -9.84 5.04 -5.34
C GLY A 41 -9.36 5.17 -3.91
N VAL A 42 -10.30 5.48 -3.01
CA VAL A 42 -10.03 5.65 -1.57
C VAL A 42 -10.63 4.49 -0.78
N TYR A 43 -9.85 3.95 0.14
CA TYR A 43 -10.27 2.93 1.11
C TYR A 43 -10.08 3.51 2.51
N ARG A 44 -11.19 3.64 3.25
CA ARG A 44 -11.24 4.37 4.53
C ARG A 44 -11.30 3.43 5.74
N GLY A 45 -10.51 3.79 6.74
CA GLY A 45 -10.46 3.13 8.03
C GLY A 45 -9.48 1.96 8.07
N LYS A 46 -8.85 1.81 9.23
CA LYS A 46 -7.95 0.71 9.56
C LYS A 46 -8.58 -0.66 9.32
N HIS A 47 -9.84 -0.83 9.72
CA HIS A 47 -10.57 -2.08 9.51
C HIS A 47 -10.61 -2.47 8.03
N ARG A 48 -10.96 -1.54 7.15
CA ARG A 48 -11.00 -1.79 5.70
C ARG A 48 -9.62 -2.13 5.14
N PHE A 49 -8.58 -1.46 5.63
CA PHE A 49 -7.21 -1.74 5.21
C PHE A 49 -6.76 -3.17 5.59
N PHE A 50 -7.06 -3.63 6.81
CA PHE A 50 -6.61 -4.94 7.29
C PHE A 50 -7.52 -6.11 6.92
N GLU A 51 -8.82 -5.92 6.83
CA GLU A 51 -9.79 -7.02 6.62
C GLU A 51 -10.18 -7.19 5.16
N GLU A 52 -10.01 -6.15 4.33
CA GLU A 52 -10.40 -6.19 2.91
C GLU A 52 -9.19 -5.99 1.99
N VAL A 53 -8.51 -4.84 2.07
CA VAL A 53 -7.44 -4.50 1.11
C VAL A 53 -6.26 -5.47 1.22
N THR A 54 -5.72 -5.62 2.43
CA THR A 54 -4.52 -6.44 2.69
C THR A 54 -4.74 -7.92 2.31
N PRO A 55 -5.85 -8.57 2.73
CA PRO A 55 -6.17 -9.93 2.29
C PRO A 55 -6.40 -10.06 0.79
N HIS A 56 -6.99 -9.05 0.13
CA HIS A 56 -7.20 -9.09 -1.32
C HIS A 56 -5.88 -9.08 -2.10
N VAL A 57 -4.92 -8.26 -1.67
CA VAL A 57 -3.56 -8.20 -2.25
C VAL A 57 -2.81 -9.51 -1.97
N PHE A 58 -2.73 -9.93 -0.70
CA PHE A 58 -1.96 -11.11 -0.30
C PHE A 58 -2.59 -12.42 -0.76
N GLY A 59 -3.91 -12.49 -0.91
CA GLY A 59 -4.61 -13.63 -1.49
C GLY A 59 -4.36 -13.80 -2.99
N SER A 60 -3.79 -12.79 -3.66
CA SER A 60 -3.46 -12.83 -5.09
C SER A 60 -2.03 -13.33 -5.37
N VAL A 61 -1.25 -13.63 -4.33
CA VAL A 61 0.12 -14.17 -4.44
C VAL A 61 0.25 -15.53 -3.74
N GLU A 62 1.27 -16.31 -4.09
CA GLU A 62 1.75 -17.39 -3.23
C GLU A 62 2.86 -16.85 -2.32
N SER A 63 2.65 -16.89 -1.01
CA SER A 63 3.52 -16.21 -0.04
C SER A 63 4.93 -16.77 0.05
N SER A 64 5.17 -18.01 -0.39
CA SER A 64 6.52 -18.60 -0.45
C SER A 64 7.39 -17.98 -1.53
N ASP A 65 6.77 -17.37 -2.55
CA ASP A 65 7.44 -17.03 -3.80
C ASP A 65 7.58 -15.52 -3.99
N ILE A 66 7.10 -14.72 -3.02
CA ILE A 66 7.20 -13.27 -3.02
C ILE A 66 7.63 -12.71 -1.67
N THR A 67 8.52 -11.72 -1.72
CA THR A 67 8.84 -10.85 -0.58
C THR A 67 8.29 -9.45 -0.86
N PHE A 68 7.26 -9.05 -0.11
CA PHE A 68 6.77 -7.67 -0.15
C PHE A 68 7.74 -6.72 0.53
N CYS A 69 7.89 -5.52 -0.02
CA CYS A 69 8.82 -4.50 0.49
C CYS A 69 10.23 -5.05 0.75
N ALA A 70 10.70 -5.92 -0.15
CA ALA A 70 12.02 -6.57 -0.08
C ALA A 70 13.15 -5.54 0.05
N ALA A 71 12.99 -4.38 -0.60
CA ALA A 71 13.80 -3.20 -0.40
C ALA A 71 12.90 -1.96 -0.31
N HIS A 72 13.39 -0.92 0.36
CA HIS A 72 12.81 0.41 0.34
C HIS A 72 13.88 1.47 0.53
N GLU A 73 13.62 2.67 0.03
CA GLU A 73 14.48 3.85 0.18
C GLU A 73 13.61 5.06 0.51
N ILE A 74 13.99 5.81 1.55
CA ILE A 74 13.35 7.09 1.87
C ILE A 74 13.91 8.16 0.94
N ILE A 75 13.03 8.85 0.20
CA ILE A 75 13.42 9.94 -0.70
C ILE A 75 13.42 11.27 0.05
N VAL A 76 12.38 11.54 0.83
CA VAL A 76 12.25 12.77 1.60
C VAL A 76 11.45 12.53 2.89
N ASP A 77 11.86 13.22 3.94
CA ASP A 77 11.18 13.29 5.23
C ASP A 77 11.05 14.76 5.63
N THR A 78 9.83 15.29 5.59
CA THR A 78 9.53 16.69 5.94
C THR A 78 8.93 16.83 7.35
N GLY A 79 9.03 15.78 8.18
CA GLY A 79 8.27 15.66 9.41
C GLY A 79 7.00 14.87 9.14
N GLU A 80 5.86 15.55 8.97
CA GLU A 80 4.56 14.86 8.81
C GLU A 80 4.39 14.12 7.49
N VAL A 81 5.18 14.44 6.46
CA VAL A 81 5.12 13.77 5.16
C VAL A 81 6.44 13.07 4.88
N VAL A 82 6.36 11.78 4.57
CA VAL A 82 7.51 10.98 4.14
C VAL A 82 7.21 10.38 2.78
N VAL A 83 8.12 10.55 1.83
CA VAL A 83 8.04 9.90 0.52
C VAL A 83 9.09 8.82 0.46
N ALA A 84 8.69 7.64 0.04
CA ALA A 84 9.58 6.51 -0.10
C ALA A 84 9.26 5.73 -1.38
N MET A 85 10.26 5.01 -1.87
CA MET A 85 10.06 3.97 -2.86
C MET A 85 10.26 2.61 -2.23
N ALA A 86 9.49 1.63 -2.68
CA ALA A 86 9.62 0.25 -2.25
C ALA A 86 9.62 -0.68 -3.44
N GLN A 87 10.21 -1.86 -3.26
CA GLN A 87 10.27 -2.89 -4.27
C GLN A 87 9.87 -4.24 -3.67
N ASN A 88 8.94 -4.92 -4.34
CA ASN A 88 8.69 -6.33 -4.14
C ASN A 88 9.72 -7.16 -4.91
N ASN A 89 9.93 -8.41 -4.48
CA ASN A 89 10.81 -9.34 -5.17
C ASN A 89 10.15 -10.73 -5.19
N GLY A 90 9.91 -11.27 -6.38
CA GLY A 90 9.38 -12.64 -6.49
C GLY A 90 8.44 -12.88 -7.66
N PHE A 91 7.56 -13.85 -7.47
CA PHE A 91 6.59 -14.33 -8.45
C PHE A 91 5.17 -14.24 -7.90
N SER A 92 4.21 -14.02 -8.79
CA SER A 92 2.79 -14.14 -8.48
C SER A 92 2.31 -15.59 -8.56
N ARG A 93 1.03 -15.83 -8.22
CA ARG A 93 0.36 -17.14 -8.41
C ARG A 93 0.41 -17.65 -9.85
N ALA A 94 0.47 -16.75 -10.82
CA ALA A 94 0.54 -17.09 -12.23
C ALA A 94 1.98 -17.39 -12.70
N GLU A 95 2.90 -17.70 -11.76
CA GLU A 95 4.34 -17.94 -11.98
C GLU A 95 5.02 -16.80 -12.77
N THR A 96 4.42 -15.62 -12.77
CA THR A 96 4.93 -14.46 -13.50
C THR A 96 5.74 -13.59 -12.55
N ARG A 97 6.92 -13.17 -13.00
CA ARG A 97 7.80 -12.29 -12.23
C ARG A 97 7.06 -11.00 -11.85
N TYR A 98 7.02 -10.69 -10.55
CA TYR A 98 6.31 -9.55 -9.99
C TYR A 98 7.21 -8.69 -9.10
N ASP A 99 8.24 -8.11 -9.72
CA ASP A 99 9.15 -7.16 -9.07
C ASP A 99 8.56 -5.75 -9.09
N GLN A 100 7.40 -5.58 -8.45
CA GLN A 100 6.68 -4.32 -8.44
C GLN A 100 7.46 -3.23 -7.71
N GLN A 101 7.47 -2.04 -8.30
CA GLN A 101 7.98 -0.82 -7.67
C GLN A 101 6.82 0.08 -7.28
N TYR A 102 6.94 0.70 -6.12
CA TYR A 102 5.96 1.60 -5.57
C TYR A 102 6.56 2.96 -5.28
N ILE A 103 5.75 4.00 -5.41
CA ILE A 103 5.95 5.29 -4.76
C ILE A 103 4.89 5.39 -3.68
N HIS A 104 5.35 5.54 -2.44
CA HIS A 104 4.51 5.74 -1.27
C HIS A 104 4.69 7.16 -0.74
N ILE A 105 3.59 7.84 -0.50
CA ILE A 105 3.56 9.13 0.19
C ILE A 105 2.79 8.92 1.47
N PHE A 106 3.48 8.93 2.61
CA PHE A 106 2.93 8.72 3.94
C PHE A 106 2.61 10.07 4.58
N LYS A 107 1.43 10.17 5.19
CA LYS A 107 1.08 11.22 6.16
C LYS A 107 1.13 10.62 7.55
N ILE A 108 1.87 11.25 8.44
CA ILE A 108 2.14 10.77 9.79
C ILE A 108 1.79 11.86 10.79
N ARG A 109 0.96 11.51 11.78
CA ARG A 109 0.60 12.36 12.92
C ARG A 109 0.66 11.53 14.19
N ASP A 110 1.16 12.13 15.27
CA ASP A 110 1.25 11.48 16.59
C ASP A 110 1.87 10.08 16.60
N GLY A 111 2.86 9.86 15.72
CA GLY A 111 3.57 8.60 15.60
C GLY A 111 2.85 7.51 14.80
N ARG A 112 1.71 7.82 14.18
CA ARG A 112 0.92 6.88 13.37
C ARG A 112 0.76 7.36 11.93
N ILE A 113 0.62 6.40 11.03
CA ILE A 113 0.31 6.64 9.62
C ILE A 113 -1.21 6.85 9.52
N VAL A 114 -1.60 8.07 9.14
CA VAL A 114 -3.01 8.48 9.01
C VAL A 114 -3.49 8.46 7.55
N ALA A 115 -2.58 8.54 6.59
CA ALA A 115 -2.90 8.34 5.18
C ALA A 115 -1.69 7.84 4.39
N LEU A 116 -1.97 7.10 3.31
CA LEU A 116 -0.98 6.63 2.35
C LEU A 116 -1.52 6.86 0.94
N ILE A 117 -0.77 7.59 0.12
CA ILE A 117 -0.95 7.56 -1.34
C ILE A 117 -0.01 6.50 -1.90
N GLU A 118 -0.57 5.54 -2.62
CA GLU A 118 0.17 4.42 -3.21
C GLU A 118 0.08 4.46 -4.74
N GLY A 119 1.20 4.73 -5.39
CA GLY A 119 1.36 4.62 -6.85
C GLY A 119 2.28 3.47 -7.23
N PHE A 120 1.98 2.77 -8.32
CA PHE A 120 2.73 1.61 -8.80
C PHE A 120 2.52 1.36 -10.30
N ASP A 121 3.28 0.44 -10.91
CA ASP A 121 3.08 0.02 -12.31
C ASP A 121 1.81 -0.84 -12.42
N THR A 122 0.70 -0.22 -12.82
CA THR A 122 -0.59 -0.90 -13.03
C THR A 122 -0.55 -1.90 -14.17
N ALA A 123 0.30 -1.70 -15.18
CA ALA A 123 0.46 -2.66 -16.27
C ALA A 123 1.16 -3.92 -15.77
N LEU A 124 2.10 -3.82 -14.82
CA LEU A 124 2.70 -4.98 -14.16
C LEU A 124 1.73 -5.68 -13.24
N ALA A 125 1.00 -4.93 -12.43
CA ALA A 125 0.00 -5.49 -11.53
C ALA A 125 -1.11 -6.24 -12.30
N ASN A 126 -1.64 -5.68 -13.39
CA ASN A 126 -2.64 -6.35 -14.21
C ASN A 126 -2.14 -7.65 -14.84
N ARG A 127 -0.95 -7.62 -15.46
CA ARG A 127 -0.42 -8.78 -16.19
C ARG A 127 0.05 -9.91 -15.27
N ALA A 128 0.62 -9.56 -14.12
CA ALA A 128 1.30 -10.53 -13.26
C ALA A 128 0.49 -10.86 -12.00
N LEU A 129 -0.16 -9.89 -11.36
CA LEU A 129 -0.80 -10.08 -10.06
C LEU A 129 -2.30 -10.37 -10.18
N TRP A 130 -3.04 -9.51 -10.87
CA TRP A 130 -4.51 -9.52 -10.80
C TRP A 130 -5.16 -10.55 -11.70
N GLY A 131 -4.63 -10.82 -12.90
CA GLY A 131 -5.26 -11.78 -13.81
C GLY A 131 -6.76 -11.48 -14.02
N SER A 132 -7.63 -12.35 -13.48
CA SER A 132 -9.10 -12.20 -13.49
C SER A 132 -9.71 -11.83 -12.12
N ALA A 133 -8.92 -11.27 -11.21
CA ALA A 133 -9.39 -10.84 -9.90
C ALA A 133 -10.46 -9.75 -10.03
N ASP A 134 -11.49 -9.85 -9.20
CA ASP A 134 -12.51 -8.82 -9.13
C ASP A 134 -11.95 -7.52 -8.56
N LYS A 135 -12.46 -6.40 -9.07
CA LYS A 135 -12.18 -5.08 -8.48
C LYS A 135 -12.68 -5.06 -7.04
N LEU A 136 -11.87 -4.57 -6.12
CA LEU A 136 -12.33 -4.25 -4.77
C LEU A 136 -12.97 -2.86 -4.81
N PRO A 137 -14.30 -2.73 -4.62
CA PRO A 137 -14.96 -1.43 -4.67
C PRO A 137 -14.32 -0.47 -3.66
N ALA A 138 -14.07 0.76 -4.07
CA ALA A 138 -13.59 1.82 -3.19
C ALA A 138 -14.76 2.50 -2.48
N ASP A 139 -14.49 3.16 -1.35
CA ASP A 139 -15.44 4.07 -0.69
C ASP A 139 -15.72 5.28 -1.59
N GLU A 140 -14.67 5.77 -2.26
CA GLU A 140 -14.74 6.84 -3.23
C GLU A 140 -13.95 6.47 -4.47
N ALA A 141 -14.54 6.69 -5.65
CA ALA A 141 -13.87 6.43 -6.92
C ALA A 141 -12.65 7.34 -7.12
N ALA A 142 -11.64 6.84 -7.83
CA ALA A 142 -10.39 7.55 -8.05
C ALA A 142 -10.59 8.87 -8.81
N HIS A 143 -10.25 9.97 -8.16
CA HIS A 143 -10.26 11.32 -8.69
C HIS A 143 -9.14 12.14 -8.05
N LEU A 144 -8.59 13.13 -8.76
CA LEU A 144 -7.50 13.96 -8.23
C LEU A 144 -7.87 14.65 -6.91
N SER A 145 -9.15 14.99 -6.72
CA SER A 145 -9.64 15.58 -5.47
C SER A 145 -9.49 14.67 -4.24
N ASN A 146 -9.30 13.36 -4.41
CA ASN A 146 -9.06 12.46 -3.28
C ASN A 146 -7.74 12.78 -2.55
N VAL A 147 -6.82 13.52 -3.16
CA VAL A 147 -5.63 14.05 -2.48
C VAL A 147 -6.01 14.91 -1.27
N GLN A 148 -7.20 15.51 -1.26
CA GLN A 148 -7.71 16.24 -0.11
C GLN A 148 -7.81 15.37 1.16
N CYS A 149 -8.11 14.07 1.02
CA CYS A 149 -8.11 13.13 2.13
C CYS A 149 -6.74 13.03 2.79
N PHE A 150 -5.66 13.14 2.01
CA PHE A 150 -4.29 13.12 2.52
C PHE A 150 -3.90 14.44 3.16
N ILE A 151 -4.36 15.56 2.61
CA ILE A 151 -4.06 16.91 3.10
C ILE A 151 -4.73 17.15 4.46
N ASP A 152 -5.98 16.72 4.61
CA ASP A 152 -6.79 16.95 5.82
C ASP A 152 -6.44 15.97 6.96
N ALA A 153 -6.07 14.73 6.61
CA ALA A 153 -5.70 13.65 7.54
C ALA A 153 -4.55 14.00 8.47
#